data_AF-A0A3L6SCJ4-F1
#
_entry.id   AF-A0A3L6SCJ4-F1
#
_cell.length_a   1.000
_cell.length_b   1.000
_cell.length_c   1.000
_cell.angle_alpha   90.00
_cell.angle_beta   90.00
_cell.angle_gamma   90.00
#
_symmetry.space_group_name_H-M   'P 1'
#
loop_
_entity.id
_entity.type
_entity.pdbx_description
1 polymer ?
#
loop_
_entity_poly.entity_id
_entity_poly.type
_entity_poly.pdbx_seq_one_letter_code
_entity_poly.pdbx_strand_id
1 'polypeptide(L)'
;MACPWLIAATAAAAADAAHLRRLRGRWKTTTSSQISSSASRPSLQPCPAPPLSAGPGAASSPTPGFLGRFRARHRRPPLLGNEGDCWDLLGVRHGRVLIFNRTRHEFLVWDPATGDRHCVAAPPEFNAKGKFVCNGAVLCAAGEQGHAQHGECHSAPFRLFLIGIGEDERRAFACVYSSQTREWGNPSSTALRCMDDNAISASTLIGDSLYWLLEDIESGILVFDLGTQSIDRIGVPPDMDTNCSNYQIILEEGGGLGIAALRSLSFDVWERKVGNDGVAS
;
A
#
# COMPACT_ATOMS: atom_id res chain seq x y z
N MET A 1 -5.32 -39.99 -14.05
CA MET A 1 -4.36 -39.06 -13.42
C MET A 1 -3.93 -38.06 -14.48
N ALA A 2 -4.30 -36.79 -14.33
CA ALA A 2 -3.83 -35.75 -15.26
C ALA A 2 -2.36 -35.41 -14.95
N CYS A 3 -1.57 -35.15 -16.00
CA CYS A 3 -0.15 -34.83 -15.86
C CYS A 3 0.03 -33.55 -15.00
N PRO A 4 0.90 -33.55 -13.98
CA PRO A 4 1.14 -32.38 -13.11
C PRO A 4 1.49 -31.10 -13.88
N TRP A 5 2.11 -31.25 -15.05
CA TRP A 5 2.53 -30.17 -15.94
C TRP A 5 1.34 -29.51 -16.65
N LEU A 6 0.31 -30.30 -17.00
CA LEU A 6 -0.92 -29.77 -17.60
C LEU A 6 -1.72 -28.96 -16.58
N ILE A 7 -1.72 -29.39 -15.31
CA ILE A 7 -2.41 -28.70 -14.20
C ILE A 7 -1.70 -27.39 -13.87
N ALA A 8 -0.36 -27.39 -13.80
CA ALA A 8 0.41 -26.16 -13.56
C ALA A 8 0.26 -25.15 -14.70
N ALA A 9 0.28 -25.59 -15.96
CA ALA A 9 0.11 -24.72 -17.12
C ALA A 9 -1.30 -24.12 -17.21
N THR A 10 -2.33 -24.90 -16.88
CA THR A 10 -3.72 -24.41 -16.85
C THR A 10 -3.98 -23.46 -15.69
N ALA A 11 -3.39 -23.71 -14.51
CA ALA A 11 -3.45 -22.79 -13.38
C ALA A 11 -2.74 -21.47 -13.68
N ALA A 12 -1.56 -21.50 -14.30
CA ALA A 12 -0.82 -20.31 -14.72
C ALA A 12 -1.60 -19.51 -15.77
N ALA A 13 -2.17 -20.17 -16.79
CA ALA A 13 -2.98 -19.51 -17.81
C ALA A 13 -4.28 -18.91 -17.25
N ALA A 14 -4.92 -19.58 -16.28
CA ALA A 14 -6.10 -19.06 -15.60
C ALA A 14 -5.77 -17.86 -14.71
N ALA A 15 -4.62 -17.89 -14.02
CA ALA A 15 -4.13 -16.77 -13.24
C ALA A 15 -3.79 -15.56 -14.12
N ASP A 16 -3.13 -15.78 -15.26
CA ASP A 16 -2.81 -14.74 -16.24
C ASP A 16 -4.08 -14.14 -16.88
N ALA A 17 -5.06 -14.97 -17.24
CA ALA A 17 -6.36 -14.50 -17.73
C ALA A 17 -7.15 -13.71 -16.67
N ALA A 18 -7.11 -14.13 -15.41
CA ALA A 18 -7.73 -13.40 -14.30
C ALA A 18 -7.01 -12.06 -14.04
N HIS A 19 -5.68 -12.05 -14.09
CA HIS A 19 -4.85 -10.86 -13.99
C HIS A 19 -5.20 -9.85 -15.10
N LEU A 20 -5.17 -10.27 -16.36
CA LEU A 20 -5.53 -9.43 -17.51
C LEU A 20 -6.97 -8.89 -17.44
N ARG A 21 -7.92 -9.65 -16.90
CA ARG A 21 -9.31 -9.18 -16.69
C ARG A 21 -9.38 -8.06 -15.67
N ARG A 22 -8.62 -8.13 -14.57
CA ARG A 22 -8.56 -7.04 -13.56
C ARG A 22 -8.00 -5.75 -14.16
N LEU A 23 -7.04 -5.87 -15.08
CA LEU A 23 -6.42 -4.72 -15.74
C LEU A 23 -7.33 -4.03 -16.78
N ARG A 24 -8.30 -4.74 -17.36
CA ARG A 24 -9.21 -4.21 -18.41
C ARG A 24 -10.40 -3.38 -17.90
N GLY A 25 -10.42 -3.02 -16.61
CA GLY A 25 -11.48 -2.20 -16.03
C GLY A 25 -11.52 -0.75 -16.53
N ARG A 26 -12.71 -0.14 -16.53
CA ARG A 26 -12.92 1.28 -16.85
C ARG A 26 -13.20 2.07 -15.57
N TRP A 27 -12.64 3.28 -15.50
CA TRP A 27 -12.96 4.23 -14.43
C TRP A 27 -14.32 4.87 -14.64
N LYS A 28 -15.04 5.06 -13.54
CA LYS A 28 -16.26 5.85 -13.49
C LYS A 28 -16.15 6.81 -12.32
N THR A 29 -16.49 8.08 -12.55
CA THR A 29 -16.65 9.08 -11.48
C THR A 29 -17.96 8.78 -10.77
N THR A 30 -17.89 8.51 -9.46
CA THR A 30 -19.06 8.08 -8.67
C THR A 30 -19.62 9.24 -7.85
N THR A 31 -18.76 10.08 -7.28
CA THR A 31 -19.18 11.20 -6.43
C THR A 31 -18.22 12.38 -6.60
N SER A 32 -18.78 13.58 -6.80
CA SER A 32 -18.07 14.86 -6.70
C SER A 32 -18.92 15.77 -5.82
N SER A 33 -18.40 16.14 -4.65
CA SER A 33 -19.11 17.02 -3.71
C SER A 33 -18.30 18.27 -3.43
N GLN A 34 -18.90 19.45 -3.60
CA GLN A 34 -18.31 20.73 -3.20
C GLN A 34 -18.57 21.01 -1.72
N ILE A 35 -17.51 21.12 -0.94
CA ILE A 35 -17.44 21.72 0.38
C ILE A 35 -17.76 23.22 0.21
N SER A 36 -19.04 23.56 0.37
CA SER A 36 -19.47 24.96 0.40
C SER A 36 -18.89 25.68 1.62
N SER A 37 -18.25 26.83 1.39
CA SER A 37 -17.84 27.76 2.46
C SER A 37 -19.03 28.46 3.16
N SER A 38 -20.26 28.25 2.68
CA SER A 38 -21.49 28.83 3.23
C SER A 38 -22.28 27.92 4.16
N ALA A 39 -21.74 26.76 4.55
CA ALA A 39 -22.29 26.02 5.67
C ALA A 39 -22.10 26.86 6.94
N SER A 40 -23.11 27.69 7.24
CA SER A 40 -23.26 28.33 8.55
C SER A 40 -22.99 27.26 9.59
N ARG A 41 -21.97 27.44 10.43
CA ARG A 41 -21.74 26.56 11.59
C ARG A 41 -23.11 26.28 12.19
N PRO A 42 -23.60 25.03 12.28
CA PRO A 42 -24.76 24.79 13.11
C PRO A 42 -24.37 25.33 14.47
N SER A 43 -25.12 26.32 14.95
CA SER A 43 -24.96 26.87 16.27
C SER A 43 -25.07 25.70 17.22
N LEU A 44 -23.94 25.25 17.75
CA LEU A 44 -23.90 24.31 18.86
C LEU A 44 -24.61 25.04 20.00
N GLN A 45 -25.91 24.79 20.14
CA GLN A 45 -26.59 25.15 21.37
C GLN A 45 -25.86 24.39 22.48
N PRO A 46 -25.32 25.08 23.50
CA PRO A 46 -24.71 24.40 24.61
C PRO A 46 -25.78 23.53 25.26
N CYS A 47 -25.52 22.21 25.33
CA CYS A 47 -26.39 21.30 26.06
C CYS A 47 -26.57 21.83 27.49
N PRO A 48 -27.79 21.85 28.05
CA PRO A 48 -27.99 22.26 29.43
C PRO A 48 -27.21 21.32 30.35
N ALA A 49 -26.47 21.89 31.29
CA ALA A 49 -25.70 21.12 32.26
C ALA A 49 -26.63 20.17 33.06
N PRO A 50 -26.22 18.91 33.29
CA PRO A 50 -26.99 18.02 34.14
C PRO A 50 -26.97 18.52 35.60
N PRO A 51 -28.01 18.26 36.40
CA PRO A 51 -28.09 18.75 37.76
C PRO A 51 -27.02 18.09 38.65
N LEU A 52 -26.38 18.91 39.48
CA LEU A 52 -25.42 18.49 40.49
C LEU A 52 -26.13 17.71 41.60
N SER A 53 -25.98 16.38 41.62
CA SER A 53 -26.15 15.61 42.85
C SER A 53 -25.36 14.30 42.87
N ALA A 54 -24.48 14.21 43.87
CA ALA A 54 -24.06 13.05 44.67
C ALA A 54 -23.08 12.00 44.09
N GLY A 55 -21.87 11.99 44.67
CA GLY A 55 -21.09 10.78 45.00
C GLY A 55 -19.81 10.53 44.17
N PRO A 56 -18.64 10.30 44.80
CA PRO A 56 -17.42 9.94 44.08
C PRO A 56 -17.44 8.46 43.70
N GLY A 57 -18.09 8.13 42.59
CA GLY A 57 -17.95 6.85 41.92
C GLY A 57 -16.78 6.93 40.95
N ALA A 58 -15.74 6.12 41.16
CA ALA A 58 -14.53 6.06 40.36
C ALA A 58 -14.84 6.02 38.86
N ALA A 59 -14.55 7.14 38.17
CA ALA A 59 -14.44 7.13 36.72
C ALA A 59 -13.33 6.15 36.37
N SER A 60 -13.70 5.03 35.74
CA SER A 60 -12.76 4.11 35.11
C SER A 60 -11.82 4.93 34.25
N SER A 61 -10.55 4.94 34.63
CA SER A 61 -9.46 5.53 33.88
C SER A 61 -9.49 5.04 32.43
N PRO A 62 -9.18 5.90 31.43
CA PRO A 62 -9.03 5.42 30.07
C PRO A 62 -7.89 4.40 30.09
N THR A 63 -8.20 3.15 29.73
CA THR A 63 -7.20 2.07 29.65
C THR A 63 -5.99 2.57 28.86
N PRO A 64 -4.75 2.43 29.38
CA PRO A 64 -3.54 2.92 28.72
C PRO A 64 -3.18 1.99 27.55
N GLY A 65 -3.93 2.13 26.46
CA GLY A 65 -4.09 1.08 25.45
C GLY A 65 -3.09 1.08 24.31
N PHE A 66 -2.34 2.15 24.05
CA PHE A 66 -1.40 2.14 22.93
C PHE A 66 -0.20 3.05 23.20
N LEU A 67 -0.44 4.35 23.42
CA LEU A 67 0.61 5.33 23.74
C LEU A 67 1.38 4.99 25.02
N GLY A 68 0.71 4.44 26.04
CA GLY A 68 1.34 4.01 27.29
C GLY A 68 2.30 2.83 27.09
N ARG A 69 1.90 1.82 26.30
CA ARG A 69 2.75 0.67 25.96
C ARG A 69 3.88 1.05 24.99
N PHE A 70 3.57 1.89 24.00
CA PHE A 70 4.52 2.42 23.03
C PHE A 70 5.63 3.24 23.73
N ARG A 71 5.27 4.18 24.63
CA ARG A 71 6.24 4.95 25.42
C ARG A 71 7.02 4.09 26.43
N ALA A 72 6.41 3.04 26.96
CA ALA A 72 7.07 2.14 27.91
C ALA A 72 8.16 1.27 27.25
N ARG A 73 7.95 0.79 26.02
CA ARG A 73 8.95 0.00 25.26
C ARG A 73 9.92 0.85 24.45
N HIS A 74 9.49 2.00 23.93
CA HIS A 74 10.30 2.89 23.09
C HIS A 74 10.68 4.18 23.79
N ARG A 75 11.33 4.09 24.97
CA ARG A 75 11.87 5.28 25.65
C ARG A 75 12.82 6.12 24.78
N ARG A 76 13.30 5.57 23.65
CA ARG A 76 13.92 6.27 22.54
C ARG A 76 13.42 5.64 21.23
N PRO A 77 12.95 6.41 20.23
CA PRO A 77 12.83 5.90 18.87
C PRO A 77 14.16 5.26 18.45
N PRO A 78 14.17 4.20 17.63
CA PRO A 78 15.41 3.69 17.06
C PRO A 78 16.27 4.82 16.52
N LEU A 79 17.55 4.86 16.88
CA LEU A 79 18.52 5.54 16.02
C LEU A 79 18.51 4.72 14.73
N LEU A 80 17.85 5.24 13.70
CA LEU A 80 17.67 4.53 12.44
C LEU A 80 18.99 4.43 11.68
N GLY A 81 19.95 5.32 11.95
CA GLY A 81 21.28 5.26 11.37
C GLY A 81 22.21 6.33 11.94
N ASN A 82 23.20 6.68 11.13
CA ASN A 82 24.15 7.74 11.44
C ASN A 82 23.63 9.09 10.93
N GLU A 83 24.18 10.17 11.46
CA GLU A 83 23.95 11.53 10.94
C GLU A 83 24.32 11.58 9.45
N GLY A 84 23.36 11.97 8.59
CA GLY A 84 23.53 12.05 7.13
C GLY A 84 22.88 10.94 6.29
N ASP A 85 22.33 9.88 6.92
CA ASP A 85 21.52 8.89 6.20
C ASP A 85 20.14 9.50 5.80
N CYS A 86 19.71 9.27 4.55
CA CYS A 86 18.40 9.69 4.05
C CYS A 86 17.41 8.52 4.10
N TRP A 87 16.30 8.71 4.82
CA TRP A 87 15.32 7.67 5.15
C TRP A 87 13.93 8.01 4.66
N ASP A 88 13.30 7.06 3.96
CA ASP A 88 11.91 7.15 3.52
C ASP A 88 11.04 6.14 4.28
N LEU A 89 9.92 6.62 4.84
CA LEU A 89 8.89 5.74 5.39
C LEU A 89 8.00 5.24 4.25
N LEU A 90 8.08 3.95 3.92
CA LEU A 90 7.34 3.38 2.79
C LEU A 90 5.94 2.86 3.18
N GLY A 91 5.76 2.48 4.45
CA GLY A 91 4.43 2.11 4.94
C GLY A 91 4.44 1.39 6.28
N VAL A 92 3.24 1.19 6.82
CA VAL A 92 2.99 0.45 8.05
C VAL A 92 1.91 -0.59 7.78
N ARG A 93 2.21 -1.87 8.03
CA ARG A 93 1.26 -2.96 7.78
C ARG A 93 1.52 -4.14 8.71
N HIS A 94 0.44 -4.75 9.21
CA HIS A 94 0.50 -5.90 10.14
C HIS A 94 1.38 -5.66 11.38
N GLY A 95 1.37 -4.43 11.91
CA GLY A 95 2.20 -4.06 13.06
C GLY A 95 3.67 -3.80 12.76
N ARG A 96 4.09 -3.88 11.50
CA ARG A 96 5.47 -3.63 11.06
C ARG A 96 5.58 -2.33 10.29
N VAL A 97 6.68 -1.64 10.50
CA VAL A 97 7.07 -0.41 9.82
C VAL A 97 8.13 -0.76 8.77
N LEU A 98 7.91 -0.34 7.53
CA LEU A 98 8.88 -0.47 6.46
C LEU A 98 9.52 0.89 6.17
N ILE A 99 10.85 0.94 6.29
CA ILE A 99 11.66 2.13 6.05
C ILE A 99 12.72 1.77 5.02
N PHE A 100 13.07 2.69 4.13
CA PHE A 100 14.15 2.54 3.17
C PHE A 100 15.24 3.59 3.43
N ASN A 101 16.49 3.14 3.50
CA ASN A 101 17.66 4.00 3.54
C ASN A 101 18.17 4.21 2.12
N ARG A 102 17.98 5.41 1.56
CA ARG A 102 18.46 5.76 0.23
C ARG A 102 19.98 5.81 0.16
N THR A 103 20.64 6.24 1.23
CA THR A 103 22.11 6.37 1.29
C THR A 103 22.79 5.01 1.24
N ARG A 104 22.23 4.01 1.92
CA ARG A 104 22.80 2.65 2.05
C ARG A 104 22.18 1.65 1.09
N HIS A 105 21.08 2.00 0.43
CA HIS A 105 20.27 1.08 -0.40
C HIS A 105 19.81 -0.15 0.39
N GLU A 106 19.28 0.08 1.60
CA GLU A 106 18.83 -0.98 2.51
C GLU A 106 17.40 -0.72 3.00
N PHE A 107 16.60 -1.77 3.06
CA PHE A 107 15.29 -1.77 3.70
C PHE A 107 15.42 -2.18 5.16
N LEU A 108 14.71 -1.48 6.04
CA LEU A 108 14.54 -1.83 7.43
C LEU A 108 13.07 -2.17 7.66
N VAL A 109 12.82 -3.44 8.00
CA VAL A 109 11.53 -3.88 8.56
C VAL A 109 11.66 -3.85 10.08
N TRP A 110 10.91 -2.96 10.70
CA TRP A 110 10.93 -2.75 12.14
C TRP A 110 9.59 -3.13 12.77
N ASP A 111 9.63 -3.92 13.82
CA ASP A 111 8.50 -4.21 14.70
C ASP A 111 8.58 -3.29 15.93
N PRO A 112 7.66 -2.32 16.09
CA PRO A 112 7.62 -1.52 17.29
C PRO A 112 7.20 -2.35 18.51
N ALA A 113 6.22 -3.25 18.40
CA ALA A 113 5.76 -3.99 19.58
C ALA A 113 6.87 -4.80 20.27
N THR A 114 7.77 -5.43 19.50
CA THR A 114 8.88 -6.22 20.05
C THR A 114 10.22 -5.47 20.08
N GLY A 115 10.40 -4.47 19.21
CA GLY A 115 11.68 -3.82 18.96
C GLY A 115 12.55 -4.52 17.91
N ASP A 116 12.08 -5.63 17.33
CA ASP A 116 12.82 -6.44 16.37
C ASP A 116 13.07 -5.69 15.06
N ARG A 117 14.23 -5.95 14.45
CA ARG A 117 14.68 -5.26 13.23
C ARG A 117 15.25 -6.25 12.24
N HIS A 118 14.86 -6.09 10.99
CA HIS A 118 15.41 -6.85 9.88
C HIS A 118 15.90 -5.87 8.81
N CYS A 119 17.23 -5.81 8.63
CA CYS A 119 17.85 -5.07 7.55
C CYS A 119 18.00 -5.97 6.33
N VAL A 120 17.58 -5.49 5.16
CA VAL A 120 17.61 -6.22 3.90
C VAL A 120 18.22 -5.31 2.83
N ALA A 121 19.38 -5.65 2.31
CA ALA A 121 19.97 -4.92 1.19
C ALA A 121 19.08 -5.04 -0.06
N ALA A 122 18.92 -3.93 -0.79
CA ALA A 122 18.28 -3.96 -2.10
C ALA A 122 19.08 -4.89 -3.05
N PRO A 123 18.41 -5.60 -3.99
CA PRO A 123 19.12 -6.42 -4.94
C PRO A 123 20.10 -5.56 -5.77
N PRO A 124 21.33 -6.03 -6.05
CA PRO A 124 22.35 -5.25 -6.76
C PRO A 124 21.89 -4.71 -8.12
N GLU A 125 20.98 -5.44 -8.78
CA GLU A 125 20.36 -5.08 -10.06
C GLU A 125 19.61 -3.74 -10.02
N PHE A 126 19.15 -3.33 -8.83
CA PHE A 126 18.40 -2.09 -8.59
C PHE A 126 19.31 -0.94 -8.14
N ASN A 127 20.62 -1.19 -8.01
CA ASN A 127 21.64 -0.19 -7.73
C ASN A 127 22.50 0.11 -8.98
N ALA A 128 22.11 -0.42 -10.15
CA ALA A 128 22.76 -0.12 -11.43
C ALA A 128 22.47 1.32 -11.86
N LYS A 129 23.35 1.89 -12.68
CA LYS A 129 23.18 3.24 -13.24
C LYS A 129 21.83 3.34 -13.98
N GLY A 130 21.06 4.38 -13.69
CA GLY A 130 19.75 4.60 -14.29
C GLY A 130 18.61 3.80 -13.65
N LYS A 131 18.86 3.04 -12.57
CA LYS A 131 17.83 2.37 -11.77
C LYS A 131 17.81 2.90 -10.34
N PHE A 132 16.62 3.07 -9.80
CA PHE A 132 16.45 3.43 -8.39
C PHE A 132 15.23 2.74 -7.78
N VAL A 133 15.26 2.58 -6.45
CA VAL A 133 14.12 2.12 -5.66
C VAL A 133 13.12 3.26 -5.53
N CYS A 134 11.87 3.03 -5.93
CA CYS A 134 10.82 4.03 -5.83
C CYS A 134 9.90 3.81 -4.63
N ASN A 135 9.59 2.56 -4.26
CA ASN A 135 8.71 2.25 -3.12
C ASN A 135 8.82 0.77 -2.70
N GLY A 136 8.00 0.36 -1.73
CA GLY A 136 7.89 -1.02 -1.30
C GLY A 136 6.69 -1.28 -0.38
N ALA A 137 6.53 -2.54 0.01
CA ALA A 137 5.51 -2.97 0.95
C ALA A 137 5.96 -4.19 1.75
N VAL A 138 5.40 -4.38 2.95
CA VAL A 138 5.63 -5.58 3.76
C VAL A 138 4.32 -6.31 4.02
N LEU A 139 4.29 -7.62 3.77
CA LEU A 139 3.17 -8.50 4.09
C LEU A 139 3.65 -9.67 4.96
N CYS A 140 2.80 -10.12 5.87
CA CYS A 140 3.08 -11.36 6.59
C CYS A 140 2.82 -12.56 5.68
N ALA A 141 3.70 -13.55 5.72
CA ALA A 141 3.57 -14.79 4.95
C ALA A 141 2.42 -15.69 5.44
N ALA A 142 1.92 -15.45 6.66
CA ALA A 142 0.84 -16.22 7.28
C ALA A 142 -0.52 -16.12 6.54
N GLY A 143 -0.66 -15.22 5.55
CA GLY A 143 -1.89 -15.02 4.78
C GLY A 143 -2.29 -16.15 3.84
N GLU A 144 -1.41 -17.12 3.56
CA GLU A 144 -1.70 -18.23 2.62
C GLU A 144 -2.63 -19.32 3.21
N GLN A 145 -3.00 -19.23 4.49
CA GLN A 145 -3.84 -20.21 5.19
C GLN A 145 -5.14 -19.63 5.77
N GLY A 146 -5.76 -18.62 5.16
CA GLY A 146 -7.14 -18.26 5.48
C GLY A 146 -7.39 -17.66 6.87
N HIS A 147 -6.40 -16.96 7.45
CA HIS A 147 -6.57 -16.29 8.75
C HIS A 147 -6.81 -14.79 8.59
N ALA A 148 -8.02 -14.44 8.17
CA ALA A 148 -8.55 -13.09 8.37
C ALA A 148 -8.76 -12.90 9.89
N GLN A 149 -7.92 -12.08 10.53
CA GLN A 149 -8.06 -11.46 11.89
C GLN A 149 -6.83 -11.54 12.83
N HIS A 150 -5.61 -11.83 12.36
CA HIS A 150 -4.43 -11.53 13.20
C HIS A 150 -3.99 -10.08 13.01
N GLY A 151 -4.51 -9.19 13.87
CA GLY A 151 -4.16 -7.78 13.90
C GLY A 151 -2.67 -7.49 14.13
N GLU A 152 -1.87 -8.50 14.51
CA GLU A 152 -0.48 -8.32 14.94
C GLU A 152 0.33 -9.62 14.69
N CYS A 153 0.79 -9.83 13.45
CA CYS A 153 1.58 -11.00 13.02
C CYS A 153 3.09 -10.83 13.28
N HIS A 154 3.44 -10.25 14.44
CA HIS A 154 4.78 -9.80 14.82
C HIS A 154 5.88 -10.85 14.70
N SER A 155 5.57 -12.13 14.98
CA SER A 155 6.55 -13.23 14.94
C SER A 155 6.52 -14.06 13.65
N ALA A 156 5.56 -13.83 12.75
CA ALA A 156 5.43 -14.62 11.53
C ALA A 156 6.44 -14.17 10.47
N PRO A 157 7.00 -15.07 9.64
CA PRO A 157 7.79 -14.65 8.48
C PRO A 157 7.02 -13.61 7.64
N PHE A 158 7.75 -12.68 7.04
CA PHE A 158 7.24 -11.69 6.10
C PHE A 158 7.82 -11.86 4.69
N ARG A 159 7.10 -11.26 3.74
CA ARG A 159 7.57 -10.91 2.41
C ARG A 159 7.71 -9.40 2.30
N LEU A 160 8.81 -8.95 1.71
CA LEU A 160 9.06 -7.55 1.37
C LEU A 160 8.98 -7.41 -0.15
N PHE A 161 8.13 -6.51 -0.62
CA PHE A 161 7.94 -6.17 -2.02
C PHE A 161 8.71 -4.89 -2.27
N LEU A 162 9.62 -4.92 -3.23
CA LEU A 162 10.39 -3.78 -3.70
C LEU A 162 9.85 -3.38 -5.06
N ILE A 163 9.63 -2.08 -5.25
CA ILE A 163 9.35 -1.49 -6.55
C ILE A 163 10.48 -0.52 -6.89
N GLY A 164 11.01 -0.63 -8.10
CA GLY A 164 12.02 0.26 -8.63
C GLY A 164 11.69 0.70 -10.05
N ILE A 165 12.34 1.77 -10.49
CA ILE A 165 12.17 2.33 -11.83
C ILE A 165 13.54 2.40 -12.50
N GLY A 166 13.59 1.96 -13.75
CA GLY A 166 14.74 2.16 -14.63
C GLY A 166 14.43 3.25 -15.64
N GLU A 167 15.09 4.40 -15.49
CA GLU A 167 14.94 5.57 -16.36
C GLU A 167 15.31 5.20 -17.80
N ASP A 168 16.52 4.68 -18.02
CA ASP A 168 16.99 4.34 -19.37
C ASP A 168 16.10 3.30 -20.06
N GLU A 169 15.53 2.37 -19.29
CA GLU A 169 14.71 1.28 -19.81
C GLU A 169 13.23 1.64 -19.97
N ARG A 170 12.77 2.75 -19.36
CA ARG A 170 11.34 3.11 -19.25
C ARG A 170 10.50 1.98 -18.67
N ARG A 171 11.00 1.34 -17.61
CA ARG A 171 10.35 0.18 -16.98
C ARG A 171 10.27 0.32 -15.48
N ALA A 172 9.14 -0.14 -14.93
CA ALA A 172 9.02 -0.44 -13.52
C ALA A 172 9.44 -1.91 -13.30
N PHE A 173 10.13 -2.14 -12.20
CA PHE A 173 10.62 -3.44 -11.77
C PHE A 173 10.05 -3.76 -10.40
N ALA A 174 9.73 -5.03 -10.17
CA ALA A 174 9.38 -5.52 -8.87
C ALA A 174 10.24 -6.72 -8.49
N CYS A 175 10.61 -6.80 -7.23
CA CYS A 175 11.28 -7.97 -6.66
C CYS A 175 10.70 -8.27 -5.28
N VAL A 176 10.67 -9.55 -4.91
CA VAL A 176 10.09 -9.99 -3.64
C VAL A 176 11.14 -10.69 -2.80
N TYR A 177 11.38 -10.20 -1.60
CA TYR A 177 12.22 -10.84 -0.60
C TYR A 177 11.37 -11.70 0.32
N SER A 178 11.83 -12.92 0.60
CA SER A 178 11.26 -13.78 1.63
C SER A 178 12.15 -13.81 2.86
N SER A 179 11.63 -13.42 4.02
CA SER A 179 12.38 -13.52 5.29
C SER A 179 12.63 -14.96 5.73
N GLN A 180 11.88 -15.93 5.19
CA GLN A 180 12.04 -17.35 5.52
C GLN A 180 13.26 -17.93 4.82
N THR A 181 13.42 -17.69 3.51
CA THR A 181 14.57 -18.15 2.74
C THR A 181 15.74 -17.17 2.80
N ARG A 182 15.46 -15.92 3.18
CA ARG A 182 16.39 -14.78 3.17
C ARG A 182 16.94 -14.43 1.80
N GLU A 183 16.13 -14.66 0.78
CA GLU A 183 16.50 -14.45 -0.62
C GLU A 183 15.48 -13.55 -1.31
N TRP A 184 15.99 -12.81 -2.29
CA TRP A 184 15.18 -12.13 -3.28
C TRP A 184 14.77 -13.14 -4.36
N GLY A 185 13.52 -13.08 -4.80
CA GLY A 185 13.02 -13.83 -5.93
C GLY A 185 13.47 -13.23 -7.26
N ASN A 186 12.97 -13.81 -8.36
CA ASN A 186 13.26 -13.28 -9.69
C ASN A 186 12.53 -11.94 -9.90
N PRO A 187 13.18 -10.93 -10.49
CA PRO A 187 12.54 -9.66 -10.78
C PRO A 187 11.51 -9.81 -11.90
N SER A 188 10.38 -9.12 -11.77
CA SER A 188 9.44 -8.89 -12.86
C SER A 188 9.49 -7.43 -13.31
N SER A 189 9.02 -7.13 -14.53
CA SER A 189 9.01 -5.75 -15.03
C SER A 189 7.87 -5.47 -16.00
N THR A 190 7.44 -4.21 -16.04
CA THR A 190 6.44 -3.70 -16.98
C THR A 190 6.88 -2.34 -17.55
N ALA A 191 6.36 -1.98 -18.71
CA ALA A 191 6.71 -0.72 -19.39
C ALA A 191 5.93 0.47 -18.78
N LEU A 192 6.62 1.59 -18.63
CA LEU A 192 6.04 2.88 -18.22
C LEU A 192 5.78 3.77 -19.44
N ARG A 193 4.87 4.74 -19.29
CA ARG A 193 4.52 5.70 -20.35
C ARG A 193 5.34 6.98 -20.28
N CYS A 194 5.60 7.48 -19.07
CA CYS A 194 6.40 8.68 -18.82
C CYS A 194 7.55 8.38 -17.85
N MET A 195 8.45 9.35 -17.68
CA MET A 195 9.61 9.28 -16.79
C MET A 195 9.68 10.57 -16.00
N ASP A 196 9.36 10.49 -14.71
CA ASP A 196 9.87 11.34 -13.62
C ASP A 196 9.14 10.93 -12.33
N ASP A 197 9.23 9.66 -11.95
CA ASP A 197 8.30 9.09 -10.98
C ASP A 197 8.94 8.58 -9.71
N ASN A 198 8.55 9.20 -8.60
CA ASN A 198 8.50 8.50 -7.33
C ASN A 198 7.07 7.98 -7.10
N ALA A 199 6.88 6.95 -6.27
CA ALA A 199 5.52 6.59 -5.85
C ALA A 199 5.13 7.46 -4.64
N ILE A 200 4.07 8.25 -4.77
CA ILE A 200 3.62 9.19 -3.71
C ILE A 200 3.13 8.44 -2.47
N SER A 201 2.43 7.33 -2.68
CA SER A 201 1.61 6.71 -1.66
C SER A 201 2.19 5.40 -1.12
N ALA A 202 1.93 5.14 0.17
CA ALA A 202 2.05 3.80 0.71
C ALA A 202 1.17 2.83 -0.07
N SER A 203 1.65 1.59 -0.22
CA SER A 203 0.88 0.54 -0.91
C SER A 203 -0.52 0.35 -0.33
N THR A 204 -1.51 0.09 -1.19
CA THR A 204 -2.84 -0.39 -0.79
C THR A 204 -3.01 -1.84 -1.24
N LEU A 205 -3.46 -2.72 -0.34
CA LEU A 205 -3.74 -4.13 -0.63
C LEU A 205 -5.23 -4.27 -0.92
N ILE A 206 -5.58 -4.73 -2.11
CA ILE A 206 -6.97 -4.97 -2.55
C ILE A 206 -7.03 -6.37 -3.15
N GLY A 207 -7.78 -7.27 -2.50
CA GLY A 207 -7.72 -8.69 -2.81
C GLY A 207 -6.28 -9.23 -2.70
N ASP A 208 -5.84 -9.92 -3.74
CA ASP A 208 -4.48 -10.50 -3.85
C ASP A 208 -3.52 -9.62 -4.64
N SER A 209 -3.66 -8.29 -4.56
CA SER A 209 -2.81 -7.37 -5.30
C SER A 209 -2.46 -6.11 -4.51
N LEU A 210 -1.21 -5.66 -4.64
CA LEU A 210 -0.73 -4.41 -4.08
C LEU A 210 -0.75 -3.31 -5.15
N TYR A 211 -1.18 -2.13 -4.75
CA TYR A 211 -1.35 -0.98 -5.63
C TYR A 211 -0.56 0.22 -5.13
N TRP A 212 0.15 0.89 -6.03
CA TRP A 212 0.87 2.14 -5.78
C TRP A 212 0.48 3.18 -6.82
N LEU A 213 0.12 4.38 -6.37
CA LEU A 213 -0.10 5.52 -7.23
C LEU A 213 1.24 6.24 -7.46
N LEU A 214 1.60 6.43 -8.73
CA LEU A 214 2.79 7.18 -9.13
C LEU A 214 2.55 8.68 -9.07
N GLU A 215 3.62 9.45 -8.97
CA GLU A 215 3.57 10.90 -8.85
C GLU A 215 3.14 11.60 -10.13
N ASP A 216 3.74 11.21 -11.24
CA ASP A 216 3.25 11.46 -12.57
C ASP A 216 2.05 10.55 -12.86
N ILE A 217 0.90 11.21 -12.91
CA ILE A 217 -0.39 10.61 -13.22
C ILE A 217 -0.37 9.96 -14.61
N GLU A 218 0.46 10.44 -15.56
CA GLU A 218 0.58 9.82 -16.88
C GLU A 218 1.19 8.41 -16.80
N SER A 219 2.07 8.16 -15.84
CA SER A 219 2.62 6.84 -15.54
C SER A 219 1.60 5.94 -14.85
N GLY A 220 0.72 6.51 -14.03
CA GLY A 220 -0.50 5.86 -13.56
C GLY A 220 -0.32 5.05 -12.27
N ILE A 221 -0.91 3.85 -12.21
CA ILE A 221 -0.90 3.02 -11.00
C ILE A 221 -0.16 1.72 -11.28
N LEU A 222 0.81 1.39 -10.44
CA LEU A 222 1.48 0.10 -10.45
C LEU A 222 0.67 -0.92 -9.65
N VAL A 223 0.57 -2.12 -10.20
CA VAL A 223 -0.14 -3.25 -9.61
C VAL A 223 0.83 -4.41 -9.52
N PHE A 224 1.01 -4.97 -8.33
CA PHE A 224 1.73 -6.22 -8.14
C PHE A 224 0.76 -7.32 -7.74
N ASP A 225 0.65 -8.36 -8.56
CA ASP A 225 -0.21 -9.51 -8.31
C ASP A 225 0.54 -10.55 -7.47
N LEU A 226 -0.02 -10.89 -6.32
CA LEU A 226 0.61 -11.80 -5.36
C LEU A 226 0.60 -13.25 -5.85
N GLY A 227 -0.37 -13.63 -6.67
CA GLY A 227 -0.53 -14.99 -7.19
C GLY A 227 0.41 -15.28 -8.36
N THR A 228 0.50 -14.35 -9.32
CA THR A 228 1.40 -14.49 -10.47
C THR A 228 2.82 -13.97 -10.21
N GLN A 229 3.02 -13.23 -9.12
CA GLN A 229 4.29 -12.54 -8.80
C GLN A 229 4.77 -11.59 -9.91
N SER A 230 3.84 -10.96 -10.60
CA SER A 230 4.11 -10.04 -11.71
C SER A 230 3.68 -8.62 -11.38
N ILE A 231 4.47 -7.66 -11.85
CA ILE A 231 4.10 -6.25 -11.88
C ILE A 231 3.46 -5.90 -13.22
N ASP A 232 2.37 -5.13 -13.16
CA ASP A 232 1.80 -4.47 -14.33
C ASP A 232 1.34 -3.05 -13.97
N ARG A 233 0.81 -2.33 -14.95
CA ARG A 233 0.44 -0.92 -14.87
C ARG A 233 -0.97 -0.73 -15.37
N ILE A 234 -1.76 0.02 -14.60
CA ILE A 234 -3.09 0.47 -15.01
C ILE A 234 -3.10 1.99 -15.19
N GLY A 235 -3.87 2.46 -16.17
CA GLY A 235 -4.15 3.88 -16.31
C GLY A 235 -5.02 4.38 -15.15
N VAL A 236 -4.89 5.66 -14.84
CA VAL A 236 -5.73 6.44 -13.92
C VAL A 236 -7.04 6.88 -14.59
N PRO A 237 -8.03 7.39 -13.83
CA PRO A 237 -9.17 8.10 -14.39
C PRO A 237 -8.73 9.27 -15.30
N PRO A 238 -9.40 9.47 -16.46
CA PRO A 238 -9.01 10.49 -17.44
C PRO A 238 -9.20 11.93 -16.94
N ASP A 239 -10.09 12.15 -15.97
CA ASP A 239 -10.43 13.47 -15.45
C ASP A 239 -9.58 13.86 -14.22
N MET A 240 -8.53 13.09 -13.90
CA MET A 240 -7.62 13.43 -12.82
C MET A 240 -6.77 14.66 -13.21
N ASP A 241 -6.67 15.59 -12.26
CA ASP A 241 -5.88 16.79 -12.37
C ASP A 241 -4.40 16.49 -12.05
N THR A 242 -3.52 16.69 -13.03
CA THR A 242 -2.07 16.48 -12.89
C THR A 242 -1.39 17.43 -11.91
N ASN A 243 -2.07 18.52 -11.51
CA ASN A 243 -1.53 19.50 -10.56
C ASN A 243 -1.94 19.24 -9.10
N CYS A 244 -2.68 18.16 -8.83
CA CYS A 244 -3.09 17.80 -7.47
C CYS A 244 -2.21 16.67 -6.93
N SER A 245 -1.74 16.77 -5.69
CA SER A 245 -0.97 15.71 -5.01
C SER A 245 -1.76 14.99 -3.92
N ASN A 246 -3.03 15.36 -3.71
CA ASN A 246 -3.88 14.83 -2.65
C ASN A 246 -4.74 13.65 -3.13
N TYR A 247 -4.09 12.67 -3.75
CA TYR A 247 -4.73 11.45 -4.23
C TYR A 247 -4.40 10.27 -3.34
N GLN A 248 -5.38 9.41 -3.10
CA GLN A 248 -5.17 8.18 -2.36
C GLN A 248 -5.94 7.02 -3.00
N ILE A 249 -5.27 5.87 -3.12
CA ILE A 249 -5.91 4.61 -3.47
C ILE A 249 -6.75 4.15 -2.27
N ILE A 250 -7.99 3.78 -2.53
CA ILE A 250 -8.92 3.31 -1.51
C ILE A 250 -9.46 1.92 -1.87
N LEU A 251 -9.76 1.14 -0.83
CA LEU A 251 -10.55 -0.09 -0.94
C LEU A 251 -12.03 0.30 -0.89
N GLU A 252 -12.76 -0.03 -1.95
CA GLU A 252 -14.19 0.22 -2.04
C GLU A 252 -14.99 -0.86 -1.29
N GLU A 253 -16.23 -0.55 -0.88
CA GLU A 253 -17.08 -1.43 -0.04
C GLU A 253 -17.35 -2.78 -0.72
N GLY A 254 -17.47 -2.81 -2.04
CA GLY A 254 -17.57 -4.03 -2.86
C GLY A 254 -16.25 -4.76 -3.10
N GLY A 255 -15.16 -4.38 -2.42
CA GLY A 255 -13.82 -4.95 -2.61
C GLY A 255 -13.12 -4.47 -3.89
N GLY A 256 -13.65 -3.43 -4.52
CA GLY A 256 -13.11 -2.83 -5.74
C GLY A 256 -11.94 -1.87 -5.50
N LEU A 257 -11.22 -1.54 -6.57
CA LEU A 257 -10.21 -0.49 -6.59
C LEU A 257 -10.89 0.87 -6.77
N GLY A 258 -10.63 1.81 -5.85
CA GLY A 258 -11.05 3.19 -5.97
C GLY A 258 -9.90 4.18 -5.81
N ILE A 259 -10.15 5.42 -6.21
CA ILE A 259 -9.28 6.58 -5.94
C ILE A 259 -10.13 7.66 -5.31
N ALA A 260 -9.62 8.28 -4.26
CA ALA A 260 -10.16 9.49 -3.66
C ALA A 260 -9.21 10.68 -3.90
N ALA A 261 -9.77 11.85 -4.16
CA ALA A 261 -9.04 13.11 -4.26
C ALA A 261 -9.70 14.19 -3.42
N LEU A 262 -8.86 15.03 -2.81
CA LEU A 262 -9.30 16.27 -2.19
C LEU A 262 -8.71 17.47 -2.94
N ARG A 263 -9.56 18.19 -3.67
CA ARG A 263 -9.17 19.34 -4.49
C ARG A 263 -9.76 20.62 -3.92
N SER A 264 -8.97 21.41 -3.18
CA SER A 264 -9.38 22.68 -2.55
C SER A 264 -10.65 22.60 -1.70
N LEU A 265 -11.82 22.53 -2.35
CA LEU A 265 -13.15 22.40 -1.76
C LEU A 265 -13.98 21.29 -2.40
N SER A 266 -13.45 20.41 -3.26
CA SER A 266 -14.20 19.24 -3.73
C SER A 266 -13.56 17.94 -3.24
N PHE A 267 -14.42 16.98 -2.91
CA PHE A 267 -14.03 15.61 -2.68
C PHE A 267 -14.56 14.77 -3.83
N ASP A 268 -13.64 14.17 -4.59
CA ASP A 268 -13.92 13.39 -5.79
C ASP A 268 -13.53 11.93 -5.57
N VAL A 269 -14.40 11.01 -5.98
CA VAL A 269 -14.16 9.57 -5.87
C VAL A 269 -14.43 8.89 -7.21
N TRP A 270 -13.47 8.08 -7.64
CA TRP A 270 -13.57 7.22 -8.82
C TRP A 270 -13.55 5.76 -8.41
N GLU A 271 -14.43 4.98 -9.02
CA GLU A 271 -14.44 3.52 -8.91
C GLU A 271 -13.91 2.91 -10.21
N ARG A 272 -13.10 1.85 -10.09
CA ARG A 272 -12.75 1.01 -11.24
C ARG A 272 -13.71 -0.16 -11.31
N LYS A 273 -14.54 -0.20 -12.35
CA LYS A 273 -15.35 -1.38 -12.63
C LYS A 273 -14.52 -2.44 -13.32
N VAL A 274 -14.54 -3.65 -12.79
CA VAL A 274 -14.03 -4.82 -13.52
C VAL A 274 -14.88 -4.98 -14.78
N GLY A 275 -14.24 -5.12 -15.93
CA GLY A 275 -14.95 -5.36 -17.18
C GLY A 275 -15.78 -6.62 -17.05
N ASN A 276 -17.10 -6.49 -17.17
CA ASN A 276 -17.95 -7.65 -17.32
C ASN A 276 -17.78 -8.08 -18.78
N ASP A 277 -16.87 -9.04 -19.02
CA ASP A 277 -16.84 -9.74 -20.30
C ASP A 277 -18.15 -10.50 -20.37
N GLY A 278 -19.17 -9.88 -20.96
CA GLY A 278 -20.48 -10.47 -21.15
C GLY A 278 -20.32 -11.81 -21.83
N VAL A 279 -20.42 -12.89 -21.06
CA VAL A 279 -20.69 -14.20 -21.61
C VAL A 279 -22.13 -14.11 -22.09
N ALA A 280 -22.30 -13.74 -23.36
CA ALA A 280 -23.53 -14.02 -24.07
C ALA A 280 -23.75 -15.53 -23.95
N SER A 281 -24.82 -15.90 -23.26
CA SER A 281 -25.32 -17.28 -23.18
C SER A 281 -25.89 -17.71 -24.53
#